data_AF-A0A0D0E6B5-F1
#
_entry.id   AF-A0A0D0E6B5-F1
#
_cell.length_a   1.000
_cell.length_b   1.000
_cell.length_c   1.000
_cell.angle_alpha   90.00
_cell.angle_beta   90.00
_cell.angle_gamma   90.00
#
_symmetry.space_group_name_H-M   'P 1'
#
loop_
_entity.id
_entity.type
_entity.pdbx_description
1 polymer ?
#
loop_
_entity_poly.entity_id
_entity_poly.type
_entity_poly.pdbx_seq_one_letter_code
_entity_poly.pdbx_strand_id
1 'polypeptide(L)'
;MQVILFTIFIWALGAVHALPWKRASADLGVLMFASVLEQLESNFYSQTLQTLNASSFEAAGFVSSEAIIQQIQAIATDESTHAEILTVQSIINTFGSEVVSGCTFNFSSVLTDVETMVATARVVENVGVSAYLGALTAISDPSLVTAAGSIMTVEARHQTVLNLLSDATSIPQPFDMALTPADVLALAGPFISGCDLGVSANPPLTVTSGGSLVPGTKLYFSSPALNGTIPENQLSCQIVAGGVNSSVFQPICDCAVPANISGPMYVFVTADQTTPEKRYMHTTMKERSYMSNVVAGPALLFIDNEPDLIGNLIRPGLNDTNGNGTLATAEPATASMSFAPPTTVTLVTGKSIPRSMTPSTMYYYSTVTVIKRRKRNVIHAFFRRSDLCCHDPRSYFDGCLHNYDFSSTSQCYSG
;
A
#
# COMPACT_ATOMS: atom_id res chain seq x y z
N MET A 1 9.11 -14.35 -76.61
CA MET A 1 8.21 -15.08 -75.70
C MET A 1 8.93 -15.31 -74.39
N GLN A 2 8.71 -14.45 -73.40
CA GLN A 2 8.73 -14.75 -71.95
C GLN A 2 8.64 -13.44 -71.17
N VAL A 3 7.45 -13.23 -70.59
CA VAL A 3 7.16 -12.21 -69.59
C VAL A 3 7.62 -12.80 -68.25
N ILE A 4 8.51 -12.11 -67.52
CA ILE A 4 8.89 -12.49 -66.16
C ILE A 4 8.31 -11.44 -65.21
N LEU A 5 7.30 -11.86 -64.44
CA LEU A 5 6.66 -11.11 -63.36
C LEU A 5 7.66 -10.86 -62.23
N PHE A 6 7.74 -9.60 -61.76
CA PHE A 6 8.31 -9.25 -60.46
C PHE A 6 7.24 -9.45 -59.37
N THR A 7 7.42 -10.45 -58.52
CA THR A 7 6.65 -10.60 -57.27
C THR A 7 7.33 -9.83 -56.15
N ILE A 8 6.66 -8.80 -55.64
CA ILE A 8 7.06 -8.04 -54.44
C ILE A 8 6.71 -8.88 -53.21
N PHE A 9 7.72 -9.40 -52.51
CA PHE A 9 7.56 -9.96 -51.17
C PHE A 9 7.47 -8.83 -50.15
N ILE A 10 6.26 -8.52 -49.69
CA ILE A 10 6.02 -7.66 -48.54
C ILE A 10 6.35 -8.49 -47.29
N TRP A 11 7.50 -8.23 -46.67
CA TRP A 11 7.78 -8.70 -45.31
C TRP A 11 6.90 -7.92 -44.33
N ALA A 12 5.76 -8.52 -43.97
CA ALA A 12 4.98 -8.07 -42.82
C ALA A 12 5.74 -8.42 -41.54
N LEU A 13 6.48 -7.46 -40.98
CA LEU A 13 6.89 -7.49 -39.59
C LEU A 13 5.64 -7.44 -38.72
N GLY A 14 5.17 -8.62 -38.31
CA GLY A 14 4.12 -8.78 -37.31
C GLY A 14 4.60 -8.31 -35.94
N ALA A 15 4.57 -7.00 -35.69
CA ALA A 15 4.59 -6.49 -34.35
C ALA A 15 3.26 -6.87 -33.70
N VAL A 16 3.29 -7.86 -32.82
CA VAL A 16 2.16 -8.23 -31.94
C VAL A 16 1.95 -7.07 -30.96
N HIS A 17 1.30 -6.00 -31.42
CA HIS A 17 0.78 -4.97 -30.55
C HIS A 17 -0.39 -5.60 -29.80
N ALA A 18 -0.16 -6.00 -28.56
CA ALA A 18 -1.27 -6.25 -27.64
C ALA A 18 -2.21 -5.03 -27.71
N LEU A 19 -3.48 -5.27 -28.06
CA LEU A 19 -4.41 -4.24 -28.49
C LEU A 19 -4.48 -3.08 -27.47
N PRO A 20 -4.30 -1.81 -27.89
CA PRO A 20 -4.28 -0.65 -26.99
C PRO A 20 -5.53 -0.53 -26.10
N TRP A 21 -6.67 -1.04 -26.57
CA TRP A 21 -7.93 -1.07 -25.84
C TRP A 21 -7.90 -1.89 -24.54
N LYS A 22 -7.18 -3.03 -24.52
CA LYS A 22 -7.10 -3.89 -23.31
C LYS A 22 -6.22 -3.29 -22.21
N ARG A 23 -5.27 -2.42 -22.56
CA ARG A 23 -4.39 -1.75 -21.59
C ARG A 23 -5.07 -0.53 -20.97
N ALA A 24 -5.75 0.28 -21.79
CA ALA A 24 -6.57 1.40 -21.30
C ALA A 24 -7.68 0.94 -20.33
N SER A 25 -8.26 -0.25 -20.53
CA SER A 25 -9.25 -0.81 -19.60
C SER A 25 -8.65 -1.24 -18.25
N ALA A 26 -7.38 -1.64 -18.21
CA ALA A 26 -6.70 -2.02 -16.97
C ALA A 26 -6.32 -0.78 -16.16
N ASP A 27 -5.76 0.24 -16.81
CA ASP A 27 -5.40 1.52 -16.19
C ASP A 27 -6.63 2.21 -15.59
N LEU A 28 -7.76 2.18 -16.30
CA LEU A 28 -9.03 2.68 -15.77
C LEU A 28 -9.49 1.91 -14.53
N GLY A 29 -9.39 0.59 -14.53
CA GLY A 29 -9.71 -0.22 -13.35
C GLY A 29 -8.86 0.12 -12.13
N VAL A 30 -7.55 0.35 -12.35
CA VAL A 30 -6.64 0.80 -11.29
C VAL A 30 -7.04 2.17 -10.75
N LEU A 31 -7.34 3.14 -11.62
CA LEU A 31 -7.78 4.47 -11.21
C LEU A 31 -9.09 4.43 -10.41
N MET A 32 -10.07 3.66 -10.88
CA MET A 32 -11.36 3.52 -10.18
C MET A 32 -11.20 2.87 -8.82
N PHE A 33 -10.36 1.84 -8.71
CA PHE A 33 -10.07 1.17 -7.46
C PHE A 33 -9.36 2.10 -6.47
N ALA A 34 -8.27 2.76 -6.90
CA ALA A 34 -7.53 3.73 -6.09
C ALA A 34 -8.45 4.88 -5.64
N SER A 35 -9.28 5.42 -6.53
CA SER A 35 -10.23 6.49 -6.20
C SER A 35 -11.18 6.12 -5.06
N VAL A 36 -11.59 4.86 -4.92
CA VAL A 36 -12.44 4.43 -3.80
C VAL A 36 -11.63 4.29 -2.51
N LEU A 37 -10.38 3.82 -2.58
CA LEU A 37 -9.51 3.77 -1.41
C LEU A 37 -9.23 5.18 -0.88
N GLU A 38 -8.85 6.13 -1.72
CA GLU A 38 -8.66 7.53 -1.27
C GLU A 38 -9.93 8.14 -0.65
N GLN A 39 -11.11 7.78 -1.17
CA GLN A 39 -12.37 8.19 -0.55
C GLN A 39 -12.56 7.55 0.83
N LEU A 40 -12.13 6.30 1.03
CA LEU A 40 -12.13 5.64 2.33
C LEU A 40 -11.24 6.42 3.31
N GLU A 41 -10.00 6.71 2.93
CA GLU A 41 -9.01 7.38 3.80
C GLU A 41 -9.44 8.81 4.11
N SER A 42 -9.86 9.57 3.10
CA SER A 42 -10.43 10.92 3.28
C SER A 42 -11.64 10.92 4.22
N ASN A 43 -12.55 9.93 4.10
CA ASN A 43 -13.68 9.81 5.02
C ASN A 43 -13.24 9.40 6.43
N PHE A 44 -12.26 8.51 6.56
CA PHE A 44 -11.73 8.07 7.85
C PHE A 44 -11.17 9.24 8.65
N TYR A 45 -10.31 10.06 8.04
CA TYR A 45 -9.72 11.22 8.73
C TYR A 45 -10.73 12.35 8.96
N SER A 46 -11.65 12.59 8.03
CA SER A 46 -12.74 13.56 8.23
C SER A 46 -13.62 13.16 9.42
N GLN A 47 -14.01 11.88 9.53
CA GLN A 47 -14.79 11.38 10.68
C GLN A 47 -13.96 11.38 11.97
N THR A 48 -12.66 11.08 11.90
CA THR A 48 -11.74 11.16 13.05
C THR A 48 -11.74 12.57 13.66
N LEU A 49 -11.54 13.60 12.84
CA LEU A 49 -11.50 15.00 13.28
C LEU A 49 -12.86 15.54 13.76
N GLN A 50 -13.96 14.90 13.37
CA GLN A 50 -15.31 15.21 13.87
C GLN A 50 -15.63 14.52 15.19
N THR A 51 -15.04 13.34 15.43
CA THR A 51 -15.41 12.45 16.55
C THR A 51 -14.48 12.62 17.75
N LEU A 52 -13.17 12.73 17.51
CA LEU A 52 -12.14 12.82 18.54
C LEU A 52 -11.65 14.25 18.67
N ASN A 53 -11.58 14.76 19.89
CA ASN A 53 -11.16 16.13 20.17
C ASN A 53 -9.91 16.16 21.05
N ALA A 54 -9.38 17.35 21.35
CA ALA A 54 -8.16 17.52 22.14
C ALA A 54 -8.16 16.71 23.46
N SER A 55 -9.29 16.66 24.16
CA SER A 55 -9.41 15.90 25.42
C SER A 55 -9.30 14.39 25.22
N SER A 56 -9.72 13.86 24.06
CA SER A 56 -9.51 12.44 23.71
C SER A 56 -8.02 12.12 23.56
N PHE A 57 -7.24 13.02 22.94
CA PHE A 57 -5.79 12.83 22.76
C PHE A 57 -5.01 12.99 24.08
N GLU A 58 -5.40 13.95 24.92
CA GLU A 58 -4.85 14.08 26.27
C GLU A 58 -5.14 12.84 27.12
N ALA A 59 -6.37 12.31 27.04
CA ALA A 59 -6.75 11.09 27.76
C ALA A 59 -5.97 9.85 27.28
N ALA A 60 -5.57 9.83 26.01
CA ALA A 60 -4.69 8.80 25.48
C ALA A 60 -3.24 8.93 25.99
N GLY A 61 -2.86 10.05 26.60
CA GLY A 61 -1.53 10.27 27.18
C GLY A 61 -0.56 11.02 26.27
N PHE A 62 -1.03 11.62 25.18
CA PHE A 62 -0.19 12.47 24.35
C PHE A 62 0.20 13.77 25.06
N VAL A 63 1.47 14.18 24.94
CA VAL A 63 1.99 15.40 25.61
C VAL A 63 1.41 16.70 25.05
N SER A 64 0.99 16.68 23.79
CA SER A 64 0.40 17.83 23.11
C SER A 64 -0.67 17.35 22.14
N SER A 65 -1.94 17.47 22.54
CA SER A 65 -3.09 17.18 21.68
C SER A 65 -3.06 18.02 20.40
N GLU A 66 -2.67 19.30 20.51
CA GLU A 66 -2.54 20.21 19.35
C GLU A 66 -1.52 19.71 18.32
N ALA A 67 -0.34 19.27 18.77
CA ALA A 67 0.69 18.77 17.86
C ALA A 67 0.24 17.50 17.13
N ILE A 68 -0.47 16.59 17.81
CA ILE A 68 -0.99 15.37 17.19
C ILE A 68 -2.11 15.68 16.21
N ILE A 69 -3.08 16.52 16.61
CA ILE A 69 -4.18 16.93 15.74
C ILE A 69 -3.65 17.65 14.49
N GLN A 70 -2.59 18.46 14.62
CA GLN A 70 -1.93 19.08 13.47
C GLN A 70 -1.42 18.03 12.47
N GLN A 71 -0.81 16.95 12.93
CA GLN A 71 -0.33 15.88 12.03
C GLN A 71 -1.50 15.14 11.37
N ILE A 72 -2.54 14.81 12.14
CA ILE A 72 -3.75 14.17 11.61
C ILE A 72 -4.43 15.06 10.56
N GLN A 73 -4.46 16.38 10.80
CA GLN A 73 -5.01 17.35 9.86
C GLN A 73 -4.18 17.45 8.57
N ALA A 74 -2.84 17.33 8.66
CA ALA A 74 -1.97 17.30 7.49
C ALA A 74 -2.27 16.08 6.63
N ILE A 75 -2.32 14.88 7.25
CA ILE A 75 -2.70 13.63 6.57
C ILE A 75 -4.08 13.77 5.93
N ALA A 76 -5.09 14.24 6.70
CA ALA A 76 -6.45 14.45 6.19
C ALA A 76 -6.52 15.36 4.95
N THR A 77 -5.61 16.34 4.86
CA THR A 77 -5.55 17.29 3.74
C THR A 77 -4.96 16.64 2.50
N ASP A 78 -3.91 15.83 2.68
CA ASP A 78 -3.29 15.07 1.60
C ASP A 78 -4.28 14.02 1.05
N GLU A 79 -4.93 13.24 1.93
CA GLU A 79 -5.96 12.25 1.54
C GLU A 79 -7.14 12.87 0.80
N SER A 80 -7.61 14.03 1.26
CA SER A 80 -8.67 14.77 0.56
C SER A 80 -8.22 15.21 -0.84
N THR A 81 -6.95 15.58 -0.99
CA THR A 81 -6.39 16.03 -2.28
C THR A 81 -6.21 14.86 -3.24
N HIS A 82 -5.71 13.73 -2.76
CA HIS A 82 -5.62 12.49 -3.53
C HIS A 82 -7.00 12.05 -4.04
N ALA A 83 -8.00 11.99 -3.15
CA ALA A 83 -9.37 11.61 -3.47
C ALA A 83 -9.99 12.51 -4.55
N GLU A 84 -9.84 13.83 -4.44
CA GLU A 84 -10.35 14.79 -5.42
C GLU A 84 -9.71 14.57 -6.79
N ILE A 85 -8.37 14.50 -6.84
CA ILE A 85 -7.63 14.35 -8.10
C ILE A 85 -8.00 13.02 -8.77
N LEU A 86 -8.03 11.91 -8.05
CA LEU A 86 -8.36 10.61 -8.64
C LEU A 86 -9.82 10.51 -9.07
N THR A 87 -10.73 11.17 -8.36
CA THR A 87 -12.14 11.24 -8.78
C THR A 87 -12.26 11.98 -10.11
N VAL A 88 -11.61 13.14 -10.23
CA VAL A 88 -11.58 13.92 -11.47
C VAL A 88 -10.92 13.13 -12.60
N GLN A 89 -9.78 12.48 -12.34
CA GLN A 89 -9.10 11.64 -13.34
C GLN A 89 -9.97 10.47 -13.77
N SER A 90 -10.68 9.82 -12.85
CA SER A 90 -11.61 8.73 -13.19
C SER A 90 -12.71 9.23 -14.11
N ILE A 91 -13.35 10.37 -13.81
CA ILE A 91 -14.40 10.98 -14.64
C ILE A 91 -13.88 11.33 -16.05
N ILE A 92 -12.67 11.91 -16.14
CA ILE A 92 -12.06 12.27 -17.42
C ILE A 92 -11.80 10.99 -18.24
N ASN A 93 -11.23 9.96 -17.64
CA ASN A 93 -10.85 8.73 -18.33
C ASN A 93 -12.06 7.83 -18.69
N THR A 94 -13.20 7.97 -18.00
CA THR A 94 -14.46 7.34 -18.41
C THR A 94 -15.19 8.10 -19.51
N PHE A 95 -14.66 9.24 -20.00
CA PHE A 95 -15.36 10.19 -20.88
C PHE A 95 -16.73 10.61 -20.31
N GLY A 96 -16.83 10.72 -18.99
CA GLY A 96 -18.09 11.01 -18.29
C GLY A 96 -19.07 9.83 -18.19
N SER A 97 -18.64 8.61 -18.50
CA SER A 97 -19.38 7.39 -18.13
C SER A 97 -19.33 7.14 -16.62
N GLU A 98 -20.12 6.19 -16.12
CA GLU A 98 -20.25 5.91 -14.68
C GLU A 98 -18.89 5.57 -14.03
N VAL A 99 -18.51 6.38 -13.05
CA VAL A 99 -17.50 6.07 -12.05
C VAL A 99 -18.09 5.17 -10.98
N VAL A 100 -17.26 4.47 -10.20
CA VAL A 100 -17.77 3.77 -9.01
C VAL A 100 -18.44 4.82 -8.12
N SER A 101 -19.68 4.57 -7.76
CA SER A 101 -20.50 5.47 -6.95
C SER A 101 -21.34 4.68 -5.96
N GLY A 102 -21.90 5.37 -4.98
CA GLY A 102 -22.71 4.73 -3.92
C GLY A 102 -21.89 4.04 -2.83
N CYS A 103 -20.56 4.14 -2.86
CA CYS A 103 -19.73 3.67 -1.76
C CYS A 103 -20.05 4.46 -0.49
N THR A 104 -20.15 3.74 0.63
CA THR A 104 -20.35 4.27 1.97
C THR A 104 -19.29 3.69 2.88
N PHE A 105 -18.81 4.52 3.81
CA PHE A 105 -17.69 4.18 4.69
C PHE A 105 -18.10 4.31 6.15
N ASN A 106 -17.91 3.24 6.93
CA ASN A 106 -18.33 3.19 8.32
C ASN A 106 -17.15 2.90 9.25
N PHE A 107 -16.78 3.88 10.07
CA PHE A 107 -15.67 3.79 11.02
C PHE A 107 -16.13 3.85 12.48
N SER A 108 -17.43 3.75 12.74
CA SER A 108 -17.99 3.91 14.10
C SER A 108 -17.38 2.94 15.12
N SER A 109 -16.98 1.73 14.70
CA SER A 109 -16.36 0.73 15.56
C SER A 109 -14.88 0.98 15.86
N VAL A 110 -14.21 1.87 15.11
CA VAL A 110 -12.76 2.14 15.21
C VAL A 110 -12.44 3.56 15.64
N LEU A 111 -13.44 4.43 15.73
CA LEU A 111 -13.32 5.81 16.23
C LEU A 111 -13.82 5.94 17.68
N THR A 112 -13.74 4.86 18.46
CA THR A 112 -14.19 4.79 19.86
C THR A 112 -13.27 5.55 20.81
N ASP A 113 -11.97 5.53 20.51
CA ASP A 113 -10.90 6.15 21.28
C ASP A 113 -9.69 6.38 20.36
N VAL A 114 -8.73 7.16 20.84
CA VAL A 114 -7.56 7.56 20.04
C VAL A 114 -6.62 6.38 19.78
N GLU A 115 -6.51 5.42 20.69
CA GLU A 115 -5.60 4.29 20.51
C GLU A 115 -6.08 3.34 19.41
N THR A 116 -7.36 2.99 19.45
CA THR A 116 -8.04 2.22 18.40
C THR A 116 -8.00 2.97 17.06
N MET A 117 -8.20 4.29 17.06
CA MET A 117 -8.13 5.10 15.86
C MET A 117 -6.72 5.13 15.26
N VAL A 118 -5.68 5.39 16.06
CA VAL A 118 -4.28 5.43 15.56
C VAL A 118 -3.85 4.05 15.04
N ALA A 119 -4.22 2.96 15.74
CA ALA A 119 -3.95 1.60 15.26
C ALA A 119 -4.65 1.32 13.92
N THR A 120 -5.89 1.78 13.76
CA THR A 120 -6.62 1.67 12.49
C THR A 120 -5.99 2.51 11.38
N ALA A 121 -5.60 3.74 11.68
CA ALA A 121 -4.92 4.63 10.75
C ALA A 121 -3.64 3.97 10.21
N ARG A 122 -2.85 3.32 11.08
CA ARG A 122 -1.64 2.58 10.67
C ARG A 122 -1.94 1.47 9.67
N VAL A 123 -3.04 0.75 9.87
CA VAL A 123 -3.50 -0.28 8.94
C VAL A 123 -3.90 0.35 7.61
N VAL A 124 -4.72 1.40 7.64
CA VAL A 124 -5.24 2.09 6.45
C VAL A 124 -4.08 2.60 5.58
N GLU A 125 -3.17 3.41 6.12
CA GLU A 125 -2.03 3.95 5.34
C GLU A 125 -1.08 2.85 4.85
N ASN A 126 -0.84 1.80 5.64
CA ASN A 126 0.02 0.70 5.19
C ASN A 126 -0.62 -0.09 4.04
N VAL A 127 -1.95 -0.22 4.06
CA VAL A 127 -2.72 -0.76 2.93
C VAL A 127 -2.64 0.18 1.73
N GLY A 128 -2.73 1.50 1.92
CA GLY A 128 -2.52 2.52 0.88
C GLY A 128 -1.17 2.38 0.17
N VAL A 129 -0.07 2.39 0.93
CA VAL A 129 1.30 2.14 0.42
C VAL A 129 1.35 0.86 -0.42
N SER A 130 0.82 -0.23 0.14
CA SER A 130 0.92 -1.56 -0.46
C SER A 130 0.02 -1.73 -1.70
N ALA A 131 -1.13 -1.05 -1.72
CA ALA A 131 -2.04 -1.00 -2.84
C ALA A 131 -1.41 -0.25 -4.02
N TYR A 132 -0.83 0.92 -3.78
CA TYR A 132 -0.11 1.66 -4.83
C TYR A 132 1.09 0.90 -5.35
N LEU A 133 1.93 0.36 -4.45
CA LEU A 133 3.08 -0.43 -4.86
C LEU A 133 2.67 -1.61 -5.75
N GLY A 134 1.54 -2.24 -5.44
CA GLY A 134 0.98 -3.28 -6.29
C GLY A 134 0.42 -2.78 -7.62
N ALA A 135 -0.32 -1.67 -7.59
CA ALA A 135 -0.89 -1.03 -8.77
C ALA A 135 0.15 -0.60 -9.80
N LEU A 136 1.36 -0.19 -9.37
CA LEU A 136 2.46 0.18 -10.28
C LEU A 136 2.82 -0.92 -11.29
N THR A 137 2.56 -2.19 -10.95
CA THR A 137 2.82 -3.32 -11.86
C THR A 137 1.71 -3.55 -12.89
N ALA A 138 0.53 -2.96 -12.67
CA ALA A 138 -0.66 -3.10 -13.51
C ALA A 138 -0.90 -1.90 -14.45
N ILE A 139 -0.32 -0.74 -14.14
CA ILE A 139 -0.47 0.49 -14.92
C ILE A 139 0.42 0.45 -16.17
N SER A 140 -0.15 0.75 -17.34
CA SER A 140 0.56 0.86 -18.62
C SER A 140 0.93 2.30 -18.97
N ASP A 141 0.13 3.30 -18.57
CA ASP A 141 0.41 4.71 -18.80
C ASP A 141 1.52 5.24 -17.86
N PRO A 142 2.69 5.69 -18.39
CA PRO A 142 3.78 6.21 -17.57
C PRO A 142 3.42 7.44 -16.73
N SER A 143 2.46 8.25 -17.17
CA SER A 143 1.98 9.41 -16.42
C SER A 143 1.21 8.98 -15.17
N LEU A 144 0.39 7.93 -15.30
CA LEU A 144 -0.32 7.32 -14.17
C LEU A 144 0.63 6.58 -13.23
N VAL A 145 1.68 5.93 -13.76
CA VAL A 145 2.76 5.36 -12.92
C VAL A 145 3.42 6.45 -12.07
N THR A 146 3.70 7.61 -12.67
CA THR A 146 4.33 8.73 -11.97
C THR A 146 3.39 9.31 -10.90
N ALA A 147 2.10 9.45 -11.22
CA ALA A 147 1.10 9.91 -10.26
C ALA A 147 0.94 8.94 -9.09
N ALA A 148 0.73 7.65 -9.37
CA ALA A 148 0.65 6.59 -8.37
C ALA A 148 1.91 6.54 -7.48
N GLY A 149 3.10 6.62 -8.09
CA GLY A 149 4.36 6.65 -7.36
C GLY A 149 4.49 7.90 -6.47
N SER A 150 3.95 9.05 -6.90
CA SER A 150 3.98 10.25 -6.07
C SER A 150 3.10 10.12 -4.83
N ILE A 151 1.88 9.59 -4.97
CA ILE A 151 0.95 9.35 -3.85
C ILE A 151 1.56 8.33 -2.88
N MET A 152 2.03 7.17 -3.38
CA MET A 152 2.68 6.13 -2.57
C MET A 152 3.78 6.65 -1.63
N THR A 153 4.55 7.67 -2.05
CA THR A 153 5.60 8.24 -1.18
C THR A 153 5.06 9.12 -0.07
N VAL A 154 3.87 9.69 -0.23
CA VAL A 154 3.14 10.47 0.78
C VAL A 154 2.51 9.52 1.80
N GLU A 155 1.80 8.48 1.33
CA GLU A 155 1.29 7.36 2.17
C GLU A 155 2.39 6.81 3.12
N ALA A 156 3.60 6.58 2.59
CA ALA A 156 4.71 6.08 3.39
C ALA A 156 5.19 7.07 4.48
N ARG A 157 5.05 8.38 4.25
CA ARG A 157 5.34 9.41 5.27
C ARG A 157 4.26 9.47 6.33
N HIS A 158 2.99 9.33 5.95
CA HIS A 158 1.89 9.18 6.90
C HIS A 158 2.13 7.96 7.79
N GLN A 159 2.47 6.81 7.19
CA GLN A 159 2.82 5.58 7.90
C GLN A 159 3.93 5.80 8.94
N THR A 160 4.97 6.56 8.59
CA THR A 160 6.06 6.93 9.51
C THR A 160 5.53 7.70 10.73
N VAL A 161 4.66 8.69 10.51
CA VAL A 161 4.04 9.47 11.58
C VAL A 161 3.17 8.57 12.46
N LEU A 162 2.34 7.73 11.86
CA LEU A 162 1.42 6.88 12.62
C LEU A 162 2.12 5.80 13.43
N ASN A 163 3.26 5.27 12.96
CA ASN A 163 4.13 4.41 13.77
C ASN A 163 4.60 5.13 15.04
N LEU A 164 5.02 6.40 14.92
CA LEU A 164 5.42 7.20 16.08
C LEU A 164 4.25 7.39 17.06
N LEU A 165 3.05 7.63 16.55
CA LEU A 165 1.85 7.78 17.40
C LEU A 165 1.43 6.48 18.10
N SER A 166 1.86 5.32 17.59
CA SER A 166 1.64 4.01 18.20
C SER A 166 2.79 3.52 19.07
N ASP A 167 3.78 4.38 19.36
CA ASP A 167 4.98 3.99 20.11
C ASP A 167 5.68 2.77 19.48
N ALA A 168 5.86 2.83 18.16
CA ALA A 168 6.52 1.80 17.35
C ALA A 168 7.82 2.32 16.74
N THR A 169 8.55 1.43 16.04
CA THR A 169 9.65 1.86 15.16
C THR A 169 9.07 2.67 14.00
N SER A 170 9.54 3.91 13.80
CA SER A 170 9.03 4.81 12.77
C SER A 170 9.27 4.31 11.36
N ILE A 171 10.41 3.66 11.11
CA ILE A 171 10.82 3.11 9.82
C ILE A 171 11.29 1.66 10.05
N PRO A 172 10.36 0.69 10.18
CA PRO A 172 10.68 -0.63 10.72
C PRO A 172 11.37 -1.56 9.72
N GLN A 173 11.18 -1.35 8.42
CA GLN A 173 11.69 -2.21 7.35
C GLN A 173 12.19 -1.41 6.15
N PRO A 174 13.20 -1.92 5.41
CA PRO A 174 13.77 -1.21 4.25
C PRO A 174 12.95 -1.33 2.96
N PHE A 175 11.93 -2.18 2.94
CA PHE A 175 11.07 -2.40 1.78
C PHE A 175 9.64 -2.63 2.25
N ASP A 176 8.65 -2.22 1.47
CA ASP A 176 7.25 -2.56 1.66
C ASP A 176 6.82 -3.75 0.81
N MET A 177 5.65 -4.33 1.12
CA MET A 177 5.07 -5.44 0.39
C MET A 177 3.96 -4.96 -0.53
N ALA A 178 4.03 -5.30 -1.82
CA ALA A 178 2.94 -5.04 -2.75
C ALA A 178 1.73 -5.94 -2.45
N LEU A 179 0.51 -5.40 -2.45
CA LEU A 179 -0.74 -6.17 -2.31
C LEU A 179 -1.52 -6.27 -3.63
N THR A 180 -2.28 -7.36 -3.80
CA THR A 180 -3.26 -7.48 -4.90
C THR A 180 -4.56 -6.75 -4.51
N PRO A 181 -5.40 -6.34 -5.48
CA PRO A 181 -6.70 -5.77 -5.18
C PRO A 181 -7.56 -6.66 -4.26
N ALA A 182 -7.49 -7.99 -4.41
CA ALA A 182 -8.22 -8.93 -3.55
C ALA A 182 -7.68 -8.94 -2.11
N ASP A 183 -6.36 -8.78 -1.93
CA ASP A 183 -5.73 -8.65 -0.62
C ASP A 183 -6.12 -7.33 0.06
N VAL A 184 -6.07 -6.24 -0.71
CA VAL A 184 -6.46 -4.90 -0.24
C VAL A 184 -7.91 -4.91 0.24
N LEU A 185 -8.82 -5.51 -0.53
CA LEU A 185 -10.22 -5.62 -0.13
C LEU A 185 -10.45 -6.59 1.04
N ALA A 186 -9.57 -7.55 1.28
CA ALA A 186 -9.67 -8.37 2.49
C ALA A 186 -9.39 -7.55 3.76
N LEU A 187 -8.55 -6.51 3.67
CA LEU A 187 -8.19 -5.62 4.77
C LEU A 187 -9.13 -4.41 4.88
N ALA A 188 -9.40 -3.72 3.77
CA ALA A 188 -10.20 -2.49 3.72
C ALA A 188 -11.70 -2.73 3.53
N GLY A 189 -12.09 -3.85 2.92
CA GLY A 189 -13.47 -4.17 2.57
C GLY A 189 -14.47 -4.12 3.73
N PRO A 190 -14.10 -4.46 4.98
CA PRO A 190 -15.01 -4.32 6.13
C PRO A 190 -15.49 -2.89 6.40
N PHE A 191 -14.79 -1.87 5.89
CA PHE A 191 -15.20 -0.47 5.98
C PHE A 191 -16.00 0.02 4.78
N ILE A 192 -16.07 -0.76 3.69
CA ILE A 192 -16.66 -0.36 2.42
C ILE A 192 -17.99 -1.09 2.22
N SER A 193 -19.05 -0.36 1.89
CA SER A 193 -20.30 -0.97 1.45
C SER A 193 -21.05 -0.11 0.44
N GLY A 194 -22.05 -0.68 -0.24
CA GLY A 194 -22.93 0.07 -1.14
C GLY A 194 -22.43 0.25 -2.58
N CYS A 195 -21.23 -0.23 -2.92
CA CYS A 195 -20.68 -0.16 -4.27
C CYS A 195 -20.00 -1.48 -4.72
N ASP A 196 -19.81 -1.61 -6.03
CA ASP A 196 -19.09 -2.72 -6.66
C ASP A 196 -17.76 -2.23 -7.24
N LEU A 197 -16.67 -2.88 -6.85
CA LEU A 197 -15.31 -2.57 -7.27
C LEU A 197 -14.80 -3.49 -8.39
N GLY A 198 -15.64 -4.43 -8.86
CA GLY A 198 -15.28 -5.37 -9.93
C GLY A 198 -14.23 -6.39 -9.52
N VAL A 199 -13.87 -6.46 -8.24
CA VAL A 199 -12.92 -7.40 -7.65
C VAL A 199 -13.54 -8.01 -6.41
N SER A 200 -13.40 -9.32 -6.25
CA SER A 200 -13.79 -10.01 -5.01
C SER A 200 -12.63 -10.00 -4.02
N ALA A 201 -12.93 -9.62 -2.78
CA ALA A 201 -11.99 -9.75 -1.66
C ALA A 201 -11.61 -11.23 -1.46
N ASN A 202 -10.38 -11.49 -1.03
CA ASN A 202 -10.07 -12.78 -0.42
C ASN A 202 -10.92 -12.97 0.85
N PRO A 203 -11.21 -14.21 1.27
CA PRO A 203 -11.86 -14.45 2.55
C PRO A 203 -11.07 -13.80 3.68
N PRO A 204 -11.72 -12.98 4.55
CA PRO A 204 -11.01 -12.26 5.59
C PRO A 204 -10.41 -13.24 6.61
N LEU A 205 -9.26 -12.87 7.15
CA LEU A 205 -8.56 -13.64 8.16
C LEU A 205 -8.47 -12.83 9.45
N THR A 206 -8.89 -13.45 10.54
CA THR A 206 -8.59 -13.01 11.90
C THR A 206 -7.41 -13.78 12.41
N VAL A 207 -6.41 -13.07 12.90
CA VAL A 207 -5.33 -13.66 13.69
C VAL A 207 -5.53 -13.21 15.14
N THR A 208 -5.24 -14.08 16.09
CA THR A 208 -5.08 -13.70 17.50
C THR A 208 -3.78 -14.31 18.01
N SER A 209 -3.23 -13.75 19.08
CA SER A 209 -1.97 -14.22 19.66
C SER A 209 -2.16 -14.69 21.09
N GLY A 210 -1.31 -15.61 21.54
CA GLY A 210 -1.27 -16.05 22.94
C GLY A 210 -0.62 -15.05 23.91
N GLY A 211 -0.33 -13.82 23.47
CA GLY A 211 0.42 -12.80 24.20
C GLY A 211 0.94 -11.72 23.25
N SER A 212 1.90 -10.90 23.72
CA SER A 212 2.54 -9.86 22.91
C SER A 212 3.20 -10.44 21.64
N LEU A 213 3.16 -9.69 20.54
CA LEU A 213 3.66 -10.12 19.23
C LEU A 213 5.20 -10.05 19.13
N VAL A 214 5.88 -10.82 19.96
CA VAL A 214 7.34 -11.02 19.92
C VAL A 214 7.70 -12.32 19.18
N PRO A 215 8.95 -12.49 18.69
CA PRO A 215 9.37 -13.73 18.04
C PRO A 215 9.08 -14.97 18.88
N GLY A 216 8.48 -15.99 18.26
CA GLY A 216 8.08 -17.24 18.92
C GLY A 216 6.68 -17.23 19.51
N THR A 217 5.99 -16.09 19.60
CA THR A 217 4.58 -16.05 20.04
C THR A 217 3.69 -16.83 19.09
N LYS A 218 2.89 -17.75 19.63
CA LYS A 218 1.92 -18.56 18.86
C LYS A 218 0.79 -17.69 18.33
N LEU A 219 0.42 -17.96 17.08
CA LEU A 219 -0.67 -17.31 16.36
C LEU A 219 -1.83 -18.30 16.17
N TYR A 220 -3.05 -17.81 16.35
CA TYR A 220 -4.29 -18.54 16.15
C TYR A 220 -5.12 -17.87 15.05
N PHE A 221 -5.90 -18.67 14.32
CA PHE A 221 -6.56 -18.23 13.10
C PHE A 221 -8.06 -18.49 13.15
N SER A 222 -8.84 -17.51 12.70
CA SER A 222 -10.26 -17.64 12.47
C SER A 222 -10.63 -17.00 11.13
N SER A 223 -11.47 -17.67 10.37
CA SER A 223 -12.02 -17.15 9.11
C SER A 223 -13.25 -17.96 8.73
N PRO A 224 -14.25 -17.36 8.06
CA PRO A 224 -15.37 -18.11 7.47
C PRO A 224 -14.92 -19.22 6.50
N ALA A 225 -13.73 -19.10 5.89
CA ALA A 225 -13.16 -20.11 5.01
C ALA A 225 -12.53 -21.29 5.76
N LEU A 226 -12.23 -21.16 7.06
CA LEU A 226 -11.68 -22.21 7.92
C LEU A 226 -12.81 -23.02 8.57
N ASN A 227 -13.67 -23.61 7.73
CA ASN A 227 -14.90 -24.30 8.14
C ASN A 227 -14.75 -25.83 8.22
N GLY A 228 -13.52 -26.35 8.20
CA GLY A 228 -13.23 -27.79 8.26
C GLY A 228 -13.31 -28.53 6.92
N THR A 229 -13.62 -27.86 5.81
CA THR A 229 -13.59 -28.48 4.45
C THR A 229 -12.18 -28.93 4.07
N ILE A 230 -11.15 -28.18 4.50
CA ILE A 230 -9.74 -28.54 4.33
C ILE A 230 -9.22 -29.01 5.70
N PRO A 231 -8.70 -30.24 5.82
CA PRO A 231 -8.10 -30.73 7.06
C PRO A 231 -6.98 -29.80 7.55
N GLU A 232 -6.89 -29.59 8.87
CA GLU A 232 -5.91 -28.68 9.47
C GLU A 232 -4.45 -29.06 9.14
N ASN A 233 -4.16 -30.36 8.99
CA ASN A 233 -2.84 -30.85 8.59
C ASN A 233 -2.49 -30.62 7.10
N GLN A 234 -3.41 -30.02 6.34
CA GLN A 234 -3.20 -29.56 4.96
C GLN A 234 -3.25 -28.03 4.88
N LEU A 235 -3.33 -27.34 6.01
CA LEU A 235 -3.34 -25.89 6.09
C LEU A 235 -2.02 -25.40 6.67
N SER A 236 -1.53 -24.32 6.09
CA SER A 236 -0.28 -23.67 6.48
C SER A 236 -0.46 -22.17 6.55
N CYS A 237 0.19 -21.54 7.52
CA CYS A 237 0.32 -20.09 7.54
C CYS A 237 1.53 -19.66 6.69
N GLN A 238 1.34 -18.59 5.93
CA GLN A 238 2.39 -17.93 5.16
C GLN A 238 2.55 -16.53 5.72
N ILE A 239 3.70 -16.25 6.32
CA ILE A 239 4.01 -14.93 6.87
C ILE A 239 4.95 -14.21 5.92
N VAL A 240 4.57 -13.02 5.50
CA VAL A 240 5.29 -12.24 4.51
C VAL A 240 5.52 -10.82 5.02
N ALA A 241 6.74 -10.32 4.86
CA ALA A 241 7.09 -8.94 5.14
C ALA A 241 7.80 -8.34 3.92
N GLY A 242 8.00 -7.03 3.90
CA GLY A 242 8.78 -6.41 2.85
C GLY A 242 10.26 -6.81 2.94
N GLY A 243 10.93 -6.94 1.80
CA GLY A 243 12.37 -7.19 1.74
C GLY A 243 12.80 -8.66 1.88
N VAL A 244 11.86 -9.57 2.11
CA VAL A 244 12.09 -11.02 1.95
C VAL A 244 11.67 -11.47 0.54
N ASN A 245 12.29 -12.52 0.01
CA ASN A 245 11.95 -13.05 -1.32
C ASN A 245 10.75 -14.00 -1.29
N SER A 246 10.53 -14.66 -0.16
CA SER A 246 9.51 -15.69 0.03
C SER A 246 9.00 -15.65 1.47
N SER A 247 7.79 -16.15 1.67
CA SER A 247 7.16 -16.29 2.97
C SER A 247 7.95 -17.19 3.93
N VAL A 248 7.74 -16.94 5.21
CA VAL A 248 7.96 -17.94 6.25
C VAL A 248 6.75 -18.88 6.25
N PHE A 249 7.00 -20.13 5.88
CA PHE A 249 6.01 -21.20 5.82
C PHE A 249 6.01 -21.99 7.14
N GLN A 250 4.84 -22.14 7.77
CA GLN A 250 4.68 -23.00 8.95
C GLN A 250 3.32 -23.73 8.91
N PRO A 251 3.21 -24.96 9.47
CA PRO A 251 1.92 -25.60 9.68
C PRO A 251 0.98 -24.69 10.48
N ILE A 252 -0.31 -24.65 10.15
CA ILE A 252 -1.25 -23.70 10.79
C ILE A 252 -1.33 -23.89 12.31
N CYS A 253 -1.26 -25.13 12.79
CA CYS A 253 -1.33 -25.47 14.22
C CYS A 253 -0.06 -25.07 14.99
N ASP A 254 1.05 -24.84 14.28
CA ASP A 254 2.33 -24.50 14.87
C ASP A 254 2.79 -23.07 14.58
N CYS A 255 1.99 -22.30 13.86
CA CYS A 255 2.35 -20.97 13.41
C CYS A 255 2.73 -20.03 14.56
N ALA A 256 3.87 -19.39 14.43
CA ALA A 256 4.38 -18.42 15.38
C ALA A 256 5.03 -17.22 14.67
N VAL A 257 5.08 -16.09 15.39
CA VAL A 257 5.78 -14.88 14.94
C VAL A 257 7.25 -15.23 14.62
N PRO A 258 7.72 -14.96 13.40
CA PRO A 258 9.10 -15.27 13.01
C PRO A 258 10.10 -14.31 13.67
N ALA A 259 11.35 -14.75 13.79
CA ALA A 259 12.44 -13.88 14.20
C ALA A 259 12.84 -12.90 13.08
N ASN A 260 13.46 -11.78 13.47
CA ASN A 260 14.03 -10.77 12.57
C ASN A 260 13.03 -10.07 11.63
N ILE A 261 11.75 -10.01 12.01
CA ILE A 261 10.76 -9.15 11.37
C ILE A 261 10.42 -8.02 12.34
N SER A 262 10.39 -6.79 11.83
CA SER A 262 9.91 -5.59 12.53
C SER A 262 8.92 -4.88 11.62
N GLY A 263 7.91 -4.24 12.20
CA GLY A 263 6.87 -3.52 11.45
C GLY A 263 5.81 -4.43 10.83
N PRO A 264 5.23 -4.04 9.69
CA PRO A 264 4.08 -4.73 9.12
C PRO A 264 4.47 -6.10 8.54
N MET A 265 3.71 -7.12 8.93
CA MET A 265 3.74 -8.44 8.31
C MET A 265 2.33 -8.89 7.94
N TYR A 266 2.26 -9.60 6.82
CA TYR A 266 1.04 -10.10 6.22
C TYR A 266 0.96 -11.61 6.42
N VAL A 267 -0.12 -12.08 7.02
CA VAL A 267 -0.35 -13.50 7.27
C VAL A 267 -1.46 -14.01 6.39
N PHE A 268 -1.18 -15.07 5.63
CA PHE A 268 -2.16 -15.77 4.82
C PHE A 268 -2.31 -17.19 5.34
N VAL A 269 -3.51 -17.76 5.20
CA VAL A 269 -3.71 -19.20 5.32
C VAL A 269 -3.83 -19.78 3.93
N THR A 270 -3.02 -20.79 3.65
CA THR A 270 -2.99 -21.49 2.37
C THR A 270 -3.23 -22.98 2.54
N ALA A 271 -3.79 -23.62 1.53
CA ALA A 271 -3.86 -25.08 1.45
C ALA A 271 -2.55 -25.62 0.85
N ASP A 272 -1.98 -26.66 1.44
CA ASP A 272 -0.71 -27.23 1.02
C ASP A 272 -0.72 -27.66 -0.45
N GLN A 273 0.28 -27.18 -1.21
CA GLN A 273 0.52 -27.64 -2.58
C GLN A 273 1.53 -28.79 -2.56
N THR A 274 1.26 -29.82 -3.37
CA THR A 274 2.10 -31.03 -3.47
C THR A 274 3.49 -30.77 -4.04
N THR A 275 3.70 -29.64 -4.72
CA THR A 275 4.99 -29.25 -5.31
C THR A 275 5.73 -28.23 -4.44
N PRO A 276 6.98 -28.49 -4.02
CA PRO A 276 7.76 -27.60 -3.16
C PRO A 276 7.90 -26.16 -3.67
N GLU A 277 8.00 -25.96 -4.99
CA GLU A 277 8.12 -24.62 -5.62
C GLU A 277 6.85 -23.76 -5.47
N LYS A 278 5.69 -24.38 -5.22
CA LYS A 278 4.41 -23.67 -4.99
C LYS A 278 4.02 -23.60 -3.52
N ARG A 279 4.92 -24.02 -2.63
CA ARG A 279 4.67 -24.07 -1.19
C ARG A 279 4.84 -22.69 -0.55
N TYR A 280 5.73 -21.86 -1.09
CA TYR A 280 6.06 -20.55 -0.52
C TYR A 280 5.33 -19.44 -1.27
N MET A 281 4.79 -18.50 -0.50
CA MET A 281 4.23 -17.27 -1.05
C MET A 281 5.35 -16.29 -1.37
N HIS A 282 5.48 -15.95 -2.65
CA HIS A 282 6.45 -14.96 -3.10
C HIS A 282 6.02 -13.56 -2.69
N THR A 283 6.96 -12.61 -2.58
CA THR A 283 6.60 -11.22 -2.26
C THR A 283 6.21 -10.43 -3.50
N THR A 284 6.65 -10.87 -4.68
CA THR A 284 6.25 -10.25 -5.94
C THR A 284 4.85 -10.68 -6.36
N MET A 285 4.02 -9.71 -6.77
CA MET A 285 2.62 -10.00 -7.16
C MET A 285 2.49 -10.97 -8.32
N LYS A 286 3.41 -10.88 -9.30
CA LYS A 286 3.41 -11.77 -10.46
C LYS A 286 3.54 -13.23 -10.02
N GLU A 287 4.44 -13.50 -9.08
CA GLU A 287 4.66 -14.86 -8.57
C GLU A 287 3.50 -15.31 -7.68
N ARG A 288 2.93 -14.41 -6.85
CA ARG A 288 1.73 -14.72 -6.04
C ARG A 288 0.50 -15.05 -6.88
N SER A 289 0.35 -14.44 -8.06
CA SER A 289 -0.77 -14.74 -8.96
C SER A 289 -0.76 -16.18 -9.50
N TYR A 290 0.38 -16.87 -9.44
CA TYR A 290 0.48 -18.30 -9.78
C TYR A 290 0.11 -19.24 -8.62
N MET A 291 -0.14 -18.69 -7.43
CA MET A 291 -0.61 -19.45 -6.26
C MET A 291 -2.14 -19.41 -6.16
N SER A 292 -2.77 -20.51 -6.50
CA SER A 292 -4.23 -20.67 -6.47
C SER A 292 -4.76 -21.28 -5.15
N ASN A 293 -3.99 -21.21 -4.06
CA ASN A 293 -4.26 -21.93 -2.81
C ASN A 293 -4.43 -21.03 -1.59
N VAL A 294 -4.63 -19.72 -1.76
CA VAL A 294 -5.02 -18.85 -0.63
C VAL A 294 -6.42 -19.25 -0.19
N VAL A 295 -6.54 -19.66 1.07
CA VAL A 295 -7.80 -20.03 1.72
C VAL A 295 -8.40 -18.81 2.40
N ALA A 296 -7.57 -18.01 3.07
CA ALA A 296 -7.96 -16.76 3.70
C ALA A 296 -6.76 -15.80 3.85
N GLY A 297 -7.07 -14.51 3.93
CA GLY A 297 -6.10 -13.44 4.23
C GLY A 297 -5.84 -12.47 3.06
N PRO A 298 -4.95 -11.50 3.26
CA PRO A 298 -4.10 -11.38 4.44
C PRO A 298 -4.83 -10.91 5.69
N ALA A 299 -4.26 -11.22 6.84
CA ALA A 299 -4.33 -10.39 8.03
C ALA A 299 -3.04 -9.55 8.11
N LEU A 300 -3.15 -8.28 8.49
CA LEU A 300 -2.01 -7.40 8.72
C LEU A 300 -1.72 -7.31 10.22
N LEU A 301 -0.46 -7.53 10.61
CA LEU A 301 0.03 -7.46 11.98
C LEU A 301 1.24 -6.53 12.03
N PHE A 302 1.42 -5.78 13.11
CA PHE A 302 2.61 -4.96 13.35
C PHE A 302 3.47 -5.56 14.45
N ILE A 303 4.76 -5.71 14.19
CA ILE A 303 5.76 -6.21 15.12
C ILE A 303 6.58 -5.03 15.65
N ASP A 304 6.17 -4.49 16.80
CA ASP A 304 6.71 -3.24 17.36
C ASP A 304 7.61 -3.51 18.58
N ASN A 305 8.64 -4.35 18.40
CA ASN A 305 9.49 -4.80 19.52
C ASN A 305 10.60 -3.83 19.91
N GLU A 306 10.87 -2.82 19.08
CA GLU A 306 11.96 -1.86 19.24
C GLU A 306 11.43 -0.44 19.01
N PRO A 307 10.64 0.11 19.94
CA PRO A 307 10.04 1.43 19.78
C PRO A 307 11.11 2.53 19.74
N ASP A 308 10.92 3.52 18.87
CA ASP A 308 11.87 4.61 18.78
C ASP A 308 11.80 5.52 20.02
N LEU A 309 12.95 6.04 20.46
CA LEU A 309 13.01 6.99 21.58
C LEU A 309 12.19 8.26 21.35
N ILE A 310 11.94 8.62 20.09
CA ILE A 310 11.10 9.77 19.74
C ILE A 310 9.61 9.52 20.04
N GLY A 311 9.14 8.26 20.01
CA GLY A 311 7.76 7.90 20.42
C GLY A 311 7.52 8.26 21.90
N ASN A 312 8.49 7.92 22.76
CA ASN A 312 8.47 8.26 24.19
C ASN A 312 8.42 9.77 24.47
N LEU A 313 8.90 10.63 23.56
CA LEU A 313 8.79 12.09 23.72
C LEU A 313 7.36 12.60 23.49
N ILE A 314 6.58 11.86 22.69
CA ILE A 314 5.26 12.27 22.21
C ILE A 314 4.16 11.65 23.09
N ARG A 315 4.40 10.46 23.65
CA ARG A 315 3.49 9.74 24.56
C ARG A 315 4.25 9.04 25.70
N PRO A 316 4.79 9.79 26.69
CA PRO A 316 5.55 9.23 27.80
C PRO A 316 4.73 8.24 28.63
N GLY A 317 5.35 7.16 29.10
CA GLY A 317 4.75 6.27 30.09
C GLY A 317 4.01 5.05 29.52
N LEU A 318 3.90 4.91 28.19
CA LEU A 318 3.35 3.69 27.58
C LEU A 318 4.19 2.44 27.88
N ASN A 319 5.51 2.61 27.97
CA ASN A 319 6.48 1.52 28.16
C ASN A 319 7.18 1.56 29.54
N ASP A 320 6.71 2.38 30.48
CA ASP A 320 7.41 2.59 31.76
C ASP A 320 7.07 1.46 32.75
N THR A 321 7.94 0.45 32.78
CA THR A 321 7.83 -0.73 33.67
C THR A 321 8.20 -0.45 35.14
N ASN A 322 8.36 0.83 35.53
CA ASN A 322 8.93 1.21 36.83
C ASN A 322 8.11 2.25 37.64
N GLY A 323 6.78 2.28 37.50
CA GLY A 323 5.90 3.16 38.27
C GLY A 323 4.95 2.41 39.19
N ASN A 324 5.09 2.58 40.52
CA ASN A 324 4.17 2.09 41.56
C ASN A 324 2.81 2.84 41.58
N GLY A 325 2.26 3.14 40.41
CA GLY A 325 0.90 3.62 40.22
C GLY A 325 0.04 2.46 39.76
N THR A 326 -1.17 2.33 40.31
CA THR A 326 -2.20 1.42 39.81
C THR A 326 -2.61 1.84 38.41
N LEU A 327 -1.80 1.49 37.41
CA LEU A 327 -2.11 1.55 36.01
C LEU A 327 -2.86 0.26 35.70
N ALA A 328 -4.14 0.39 35.35
CA ALA A 328 -4.85 -0.73 34.76
C ALA A 328 -3.98 -1.23 33.61
N THR A 329 -3.52 -2.47 33.71
CA THR A 329 -2.90 -3.19 32.60
C THR A 329 -3.95 -3.26 31.51
N ALA A 330 -4.00 -2.23 30.66
CA ALA A 330 -4.55 -2.35 29.34
C ALA A 330 -3.68 -3.43 28.68
N GLU A 331 -4.29 -4.59 28.39
CA GLU A 331 -3.68 -5.53 27.46
C GLU A 331 -3.22 -4.72 26.24
N PRO A 332 -2.01 -4.97 25.70
CA PRO A 332 -1.60 -4.33 24.47
C PRO A 332 -2.73 -4.60 23.48
N ALA A 333 -3.42 -3.54 23.03
CA ALA A 333 -4.54 -3.64 22.11
C ALA A 333 -4.10 -4.62 21.03
N THR A 334 -4.72 -5.80 21.02
CA THR A 334 -4.27 -6.93 20.22
C THR A 334 -3.98 -6.40 18.83
N ALA A 335 -2.71 -6.44 18.42
CA ALA A 335 -2.22 -5.93 17.13
C ALA A 335 -2.66 -6.83 15.97
N SER A 336 -3.91 -7.29 16.05
CA SER A 336 -4.65 -8.10 15.13
C SER A 336 -6.02 -7.45 14.99
N MET A 337 -6.07 -6.34 14.26
CA MET A 337 -7.35 -5.77 13.84
C MET A 337 -7.88 -6.65 12.72
N SER A 338 -8.76 -7.59 13.08
CA SER A 338 -9.62 -8.26 12.12
C SER A 338 -10.99 -7.65 12.20
N PHE A 339 -11.33 -6.88 11.20
CA PHE A 339 -12.68 -6.36 11.06
C PHE A 339 -13.61 -7.50 10.66
N ALA A 340 -14.68 -7.68 11.42
CA ALA A 340 -15.70 -8.68 11.11
C ALA A 340 -16.23 -8.47 9.67
N PRO A 341 -16.51 -9.55 8.92
CA PRO A 341 -17.02 -9.44 7.55
C PRO A 341 -18.36 -8.69 7.53
N PRO A 342 -18.61 -7.81 6.53
CA PRO A 342 -19.93 -7.26 6.32
C PRO A 342 -20.91 -8.36 5.90
N THR A 343 -22.15 -8.23 6.34
CA THR A 343 -23.28 -9.05 5.89
C THR A 343 -23.49 -8.87 4.39
N THR A 344 -23.18 -9.91 3.62
CA THR A 344 -23.72 -10.26 2.29
C THR A 344 -23.97 -9.08 1.32
N VAL A 345 -23.00 -8.80 0.43
CA VAL A 345 -23.24 -8.02 -0.79
C VAL A 345 -24.16 -8.85 -1.70
N THR A 346 -25.42 -8.44 -1.81
CA THR A 346 -26.40 -9.11 -2.67
C THR A 346 -26.39 -8.46 -4.05
N LEU A 347 -26.02 -9.24 -5.07
CA LEU A 347 -26.07 -8.83 -6.47
C LEU A 347 -27.53 -8.63 -6.92
N VAL A 348 -27.89 -7.41 -7.33
CA VAL A 348 -29.10 -7.20 -8.14
C VAL A 348 -28.70 -7.38 -9.60
N THR A 349 -29.17 -8.47 -10.21
CA THR A 349 -28.95 -8.73 -11.64
C THR A 349 -29.59 -7.64 -12.49
N GLY A 350 -28.77 -6.81 -13.13
CA GLY A 350 -29.21 -5.77 -14.06
C GLY A 350 -29.91 -6.34 -15.28
N LYS A 351 -31.14 -5.87 -15.51
CA LYS A 351 -31.97 -6.16 -16.68
C LYS A 351 -31.36 -5.50 -17.93
N SER A 352 -31.19 -6.27 -19.00
CA SER A 352 -30.69 -5.80 -20.30
C SER A 352 -31.56 -4.68 -20.87
N ILE A 353 -30.95 -3.55 -21.26
CA ILE A 353 -31.60 -2.45 -22.00
C ILE A 353 -31.00 -2.38 -23.42
N PRO A 354 -31.82 -2.27 -24.48
CA PRO A 354 -31.38 -2.37 -25.87
C PRO A 354 -30.71 -1.09 -26.40
N ARG A 355 -29.77 -1.32 -27.31
CA ARG A 355 -28.91 -0.35 -28.00
C ARG A 355 -29.69 0.42 -29.07
N SER A 356 -29.84 1.73 -28.91
CA SER A 356 -30.04 2.67 -30.02
C SER A 356 -29.85 4.11 -29.54
N MET A 357 -28.80 4.78 -30.01
CA MET A 357 -28.83 6.23 -30.28
C MET A 357 -27.64 6.64 -31.16
N THR A 358 -27.98 7.32 -32.24
CA THR A 358 -27.11 7.94 -33.25
C THR A 358 -26.45 9.22 -32.73
N PRO A 359 -25.27 9.63 -33.25
CA PRO A 359 -24.53 10.79 -32.74
C PRO A 359 -25.07 12.10 -33.33
N SER A 360 -25.42 13.04 -32.47
CA SER A 360 -25.62 14.45 -32.84
C SER A 360 -24.50 15.28 -32.23
N THR A 361 -23.71 15.89 -33.10
CA THR A 361 -22.57 16.77 -32.82
C THR A 361 -23.05 18.05 -32.10
N MET A 362 -22.49 18.36 -30.93
CA MET A 362 -22.63 19.68 -30.31
C MET A 362 -21.25 20.24 -29.98
N TYR A 363 -20.89 21.34 -30.66
CA TYR A 363 -19.66 22.09 -30.42
C TYR A 363 -19.82 22.97 -29.18
N TYR A 364 -18.95 22.81 -28.19
CA TYR A 364 -18.75 23.80 -27.14
C TYR A 364 -17.47 24.58 -27.45
N TYR A 365 -17.61 25.87 -27.76
CA TYR A 365 -16.49 26.82 -27.76
C TYR A 365 -16.31 27.37 -26.34
N SER A 366 -15.10 27.29 -25.79
CA SER A 366 -14.67 28.13 -24.68
C SER A 366 -13.36 28.80 -25.07
N THR A 367 -13.43 30.12 -25.28
CA THR A 367 -12.31 30.98 -25.63
C THR A 367 -11.47 31.28 -24.39
N VAL A 368 -10.20 30.88 -24.39
CA VAL A 368 -9.19 31.35 -23.43
C VAL A 368 -8.45 32.54 -24.04
N THR A 369 -8.63 33.72 -23.45
CA THR A 369 -7.93 34.95 -23.85
C THR A 369 -6.53 34.99 -23.23
N VAL A 370 -5.49 34.83 -24.05
CA VAL A 370 -4.09 34.99 -23.63
C VAL A 370 -3.70 36.47 -23.66
N ILE A 371 -3.53 37.10 -22.49
CA ILE A 371 -2.95 38.44 -22.38
C ILE A 371 -1.42 38.33 -22.46
N LYS A 372 -0.87 38.81 -23.57
CA LYS A 372 0.56 38.89 -23.87
C LYS A 372 1.16 40.11 -23.17
N ARG A 373 1.98 39.95 -22.12
CA ARG A 373 2.90 41.00 -21.65
C ARG A 373 4.35 40.64 -21.97
N ARG A 374 5.03 41.55 -22.65
CA ARG A 374 6.41 41.41 -23.14
C ARG A 374 7.21 42.60 -22.59
N LYS A 375 8.24 42.35 -21.75
CA LYS A 375 9.64 42.81 -21.94
C LYS A 375 10.51 42.64 -20.66
N ARG A 376 11.60 41.87 -20.87
CA ARG A 376 13.01 42.04 -20.45
C ARG A 376 13.37 42.22 -18.96
N ASN A 377 14.16 41.28 -18.45
CA ASN A 377 15.56 41.52 -18.09
C ASN A 377 16.39 40.23 -18.24
N VAL A 378 17.60 40.38 -18.80
CA VAL A 378 18.60 39.33 -19.03
C VAL A 378 19.73 39.57 -18.04
N ILE A 379 20.14 38.54 -17.30
CA ILE A 379 21.51 38.40 -16.76
C ILE A 379 21.91 36.91 -16.89
N HIS A 380 23.09 36.68 -17.46
CA HIS A 380 23.74 35.37 -17.69
C HIS A 380 24.30 34.75 -16.40
N ALA A 381 24.25 33.41 -16.29
CA ALA A 381 25.32 32.63 -15.64
C ALA A 381 25.30 31.13 -16.07
N PHE A 382 26.31 30.78 -16.86
CA PHE A 382 27.04 29.50 -17.00
C PHE A 382 26.41 28.16 -16.57
N PHE A 383 26.18 27.30 -17.57
CA PHE A 383 26.37 25.84 -17.44
C PHE A 383 27.54 25.43 -18.34
N ARG A 384 28.63 24.92 -17.76
CA ARG A 384 29.66 24.21 -18.54
C ARG A 384 29.17 22.79 -18.83
N ARG A 385 29.17 22.43 -20.11
CA ARG A 385 29.18 21.04 -20.58
C ARG A 385 30.53 20.40 -20.22
N SER A 386 30.50 19.12 -19.88
CA SER A 386 31.65 18.23 -20.00
C SER A 386 31.12 16.91 -20.58
N ASP A 387 31.89 16.40 -21.53
CA ASP A 387 31.46 15.58 -22.65
C ASP A 387 31.12 14.12 -22.32
N LEU A 388 30.37 13.52 -23.25
CA LEU A 388 30.15 12.09 -23.38
C LEU A 388 31.47 11.32 -23.51
N CYS A 389 31.58 10.19 -22.82
CA CYS A 389 32.35 9.03 -23.28
C CYS A 389 31.58 7.73 -22.95
N CYS A 390 31.12 7.05 -23.99
CA CYS A 390 30.76 5.63 -23.95
C CYS A 390 32.05 4.80 -24.04
N HIS A 391 32.24 3.76 -23.20
CA HIS A 391 32.90 2.51 -23.62
C HIS A 391 32.75 1.34 -22.61
N ASP A 392 32.17 0.25 -23.12
CA ASP A 392 32.57 -1.19 -23.09
C ASP A 392 33.27 -1.79 -21.84
N PRO A 393 32.78 -2.92 -21.26
CA PRO A 393 33.39 -3.54 -20.08
C PRO A 393 34.36 -4.67 -20.47
N ARG A 394 35.67 -4.47 -20.25
CA ARG A 394 36.69 -5.54 -20.10
C ARG A 394 38.07 -4.92 -19.83
N SER A 395 38.50 -4.89 -18.57
CA SER A 395 39.88 -5.21 -18.16
C SER A 395 40.16 -4.85 -16.69
N TYR A 396 40.88 -5.77 -16.07
CA TYR A 396 41.44 -5.86 -14.73
C TYR A 396 42.16 -4.61 -14.16
N PHE A 397 42.14 -4.53 -12.81
CA PHE A 397 43.18 -4.07 -11.88
C PHE A 397 44.18 -3.00 -12.34
N ASP A 398 44.14 -1.81 -11.73
CA ASP A 398 45.16 -1.33 -10.77
C ASP A 398 45.03 0.18 -10.54
N GLY A 399 45.22 0.59 -9.28
CA GLY A 399 46.10 1.71 -8.97
C GLY A 399 45.53 3.11 -8.78
N CYS A 400 45.63 3.56 -7.52
CA CYS A 400 46.15 4.87 -7.10
C CYS A 400 45.17 6.04 -6.89
N LEU A 401 44.77 6.12 -5.62
CA LEU A 401 44.58 7.35 -4.84
C LEU A 401 45.87 8.19 -4.74
N HIS A 402 45.72 9.51 -4.80
CA HIS A 402 46.50 10.57 -4.12
C HIS A 402 45.69 11.87 -4.36
N ASN A 403 45.58 12.87 -3.48
CA ASN A 403 46.27 13.27 -2.26
C ASN A 403 45.41 14.38 -1.63
N TYR A 404 45.30 14.47 -0.30
CA TYR A 404 45.48 15.73 0.43
C TYR A 404 45.85 15.43 1.89
N ASP A 405 46.89 16.12 2.31
CA ASP A 405 47.75 15.92 3.48
C ASP A 405 47.33 16.88 4.61
N PHE A 406 47.40 16.45 5.88
CA PHE A 406 47.74 17.32 7.02
C PHE A 406 48.10 16.48 8.29
N SER A 407 49.40 16.42 8.55
CA SER A 407 50.16 16.20 9.80
C SER A 407 49.43 15.89 11.13
N SER A 408 49.78 14.78 11.79
CA SER A 408 50.60 14.77 13.04
C SER A 408 50.84 13.35 13.62
N THR A 409 52.12 12.97 13.68
CA THR A 409 52.83 12.14 14.69
C THR A 409 52.17 10.92 15.38
N SER A 410 52.59 9.74 14.91
CA SER A 410 53.22 8.61 15.64
C SER A 410 52.53 7.97 16.86
N GLN A 411 52.15 6.68 16.73
CA GLN A 411 52.91 5.53 17.27
C GLN A 411 52.18 4.20 16.94
N CYS A 412 52.89 3.30 16.27
CA CYS A 412 52.54 1.89 16.15
C CYS A 412 53.12 1.12 17.34
N TYR A 413 52.37 0.18 17.89
CA TYR A 413 52.93 -1.04 18.48
C TYR A 413 52.20 -2.24 17.89
N SER A 414 53.02 -3.12 17.31
CA SER A 414 52.69 -4.43 16.76
C SER A 414 52.62 -5.49 17.86
N GLY A 415 51.70 -6.44 17.68
CA GLY A 415 51.67 -7.75 18.31
C GLY A 415 50.73 -8.64 17.52
#